data_AF-A0A7S0DRY7-F1
#
_entry.id   AF-A0A7S0DRY7-F1
#
_cell.length_a   1.000
_cell.length_b   1.000
_cell.length_c   1.000
_cell.angle_alpha   90.00
_cell.angle_beta   90.00
_cell.angle_gamma   90.00
#
_symmetry.space_group_name_H-M   'P 1'
#
loop_
_entity.id
_entity.type
_entity.pdbx_description
1 polymer ?
#
loop_
_entity_poly.entity_id
_entity_poly.type
_entity_poly.pdbx_seq_one_letter_code
_entity_poly.pdbx_strand_id
1 'polypeptide(L)'
;RSTGYHRTVLSVQALLKGFLPDIKEEDVPDIEIDDLMDPFSPHHEAYELLDNLLSKDHVIEEEKKWESLRCRLTNALIERGILEENETFKPLAWPWLYEIYICLERYDGLPEEVQDPHIKLVEENLLRRWRVLYHDHTYREKVAGHMRRTVMESWERVMSNPVQDPPTEIEIYSAHDSTMFAIISELEHRYGIHLLRDNKVPPYASTLTLALSKGDDESWEVQASFSGACATETTVERFEP
;
A
#
# COMPACT_ATOMS: atom_id res chain seq x y z
N ARG A 1 15.79 1.44 -1.88
CA ARG A 1 15.47 0.98 -0.51
C ARG A 1 14.35 -0.05 -0.56
N SER A 2 14.34 -1.04 0.33
CA SER A 2 13.26 -2.03 0.46
C SER A 2 12.97 -2.32 1.93
N THR A 3 11.74 -2.71 2.27
CA THR A 3 11.51 -3.40 3.55
C THR A 3 12.26 -4.75 3.55
N GLY A 4 12.55 -5.29 4.74
CA GLY A 4 13.33 -6.51 4.94
C GLY A 4 12.60 -7.80 4.60
N TYR A 5 11.34 -7.74 4.17
CA TYR A 5 10.59 -8.93 3.77
C TYR A 5 11.15 -9.51 2.46
N HIS A 6 11.37 -10.83 2.42
CA HIS A 6 11.95 -11.49 1.24
C HIS A 6 11.22 -11.16 -0.07
N ARG A 7 9.88 -11.10 -0.04
CA ARG A 7 9.06 -10.77 -1.22
C ARG A 7 9.27 -9.35 -1.76
N THR A 8 9.50 -8.36 -0.90
CA THR A 8 9.69 -6.96 -1.33
C THR A 8 11.09 -6.76 -1.91
N VAL A 9 12.09 -7.43 -1.33
CA VAL A 9 13.45 -7.49 -1.87
C VAL A 9 13.48 -8.15 -3.26
N LEU A 10 12.84 -9.32 -3.42
CA LEU A 10 12.75 -9.98 -4.73
C LEU A 10 12.03 -9.11 -5.76
N SER A 11 11.00 -8.36 -5.35
CA SER A 11 10.24 -7.50 -6.25
C SER A 11 11.09 -6.35 -6.80
N VAL A 12 11.91 -5.70 -5.96
CA VAL A 12 12.81 -4.63 -6.44
C VAL A 12 13.95 -5.19 -7.28
N GLN A 13 14.47 -6.38 -6.96
CA GLN A 13 15.47 -7.05 -7.81
C GLN A 13 14.91 -7.35 -9.20
N ALA A 14 13.67 -7.85 -9.27
CA ALA A 14 12.98 -8.11 -10.54
C ALA A 14 12.75 -6.81 -11.33
N LEU A 15 12.35 -5.73 -10.64
CA LEU A 15 12.21 -4.40 -11.24
C LEU A 15 13.54 -3.90 -11.82
N LEU A 16 14.62 -3.92 -11.04
CA LEU A 16 15.95 -3.46 -11.46
C LEU A 16 16.46 -4.24 -12.67
N LYS A 17 16.24 -5.56 -12.68
CA LYS A 17 16.60 -6.40 -13.83
C LYS A 17 15.84 -6.03 -15.11
N GLY A 18 14.56 -5.63 -14.99
CA GLY A 18 13.77 -5.17 -16.12
C GLY A 18 14.12 -3.74 -16.55
N PHE A 19 14.45 -2.88 -15.59
CA PHE A 19 14.75 -1.46 -15.82
C PHE A 19 16.17 -1.23 -16.37
N LEU A 20 17.12 -2.08 -15.99
CA LEU A 20 18.53 -2.01 -16.37
C LEU A 20 18.95 -3.33 -17.03
N PRO A 21 18.45 -3.66 -18.24
CA PRO A 21 18.64 -4.98 -18.85
C PRO A 21 20.10 -5.33 -19.16
N ASP A 22 20.95 -4.32 -19.36
CA ASP A 22 22.37 -4.47 -19.69
C ASP A 22 23.30 -4.32 -18.49
N ILE A 23 22.75 -4.17 -17.27
CA ILE A 23 23.57 -4.05 -16.06
C ILE A 23 24.30 -5.36 -15.78
N LYS A 24 25.58 -5.26 -15.44
CA LYS A 24 26.33 -6.43 -14.98
C LYS A 24 25.95 -6.75 -13.54
N GLU A 25 26.14 -8.01 -13.14
CA GLU A 25 25.79 -8.45 -11.78
C GLU A 25 26.55 -7.66 -10.71
N GLU A 26 27.82 -7.32 -10.96
CA GLU A 26 28.65 -6.50 -10.08
C GLU A 26 28.22 -5.02 -9.98
N ASP A 27 27.41 -4.55 -10.94
CA ASP A 27 26.95 -3.17 -11.02
C ASP A 27 25.52 -3.02 -10.48
N VAL A 28 24.85 -4.12 -10.10
CA VAL A 28 23.49 -4.08 -9.51
C VAL A 28 23.53 -3.28 -8.20
N PRO A 29 22.71 -2.22 -8.04
CA PRO A 29 22.71 -1.42 -6.84
C PRO A 29 22.43 -2.26 -5.58
N ASP A 30 23.19 -2.01 -4.52
CA ASP A 30 22.89 -2.56 -3.20
C ASP A 30 21.52 -2.08 -2.74
N ILE A 31 20.69 -3.01 -2.28
CA ILE A 31 19.35 -2.70 -1.75
C ILE A 31 19.49 -2.43 -0.25
N GLU A 32 19.47 -1.15 0.11
CA GLU A 32 19.36 -0.75 1.52
C GLU A 32 18.02 -1.22 2.10
N ILE A 33 18.08 -1.92 3.24
CA ILE A 33 16.92 -2.40 3.99
C ILE A 33 16.49 -1.35 5.01
N ASP A 34 15.23 -0.95 4.93
CA ASP A 34 14.60 -0.02 5.86
C ASP A 34 13.19 -0.52 6.24
N ASP A 35 13.10 -1.15 7.40
CA ASP A 35 11.84 -1.68 7.91
C ASP A 35 10.89 -0.59 8.44
N LEU A 36 11.37 0.64 8.64
CA LEU A 36 10.53 1.77 9.06
C LEU A 36 9.62 2.27 7.92
N MET A 37 9.83 1.77 6.69
CA MET A 37 8.92 1.97 5.58
C MET A 37 7.63 1.13 5.71
N ASP A 38 7.61 0.10 6.55
CA ASP A 38 6.38 -0.60 6.92
C ASP A 38 5.74 0.13 8.13
N PRO A 39 4.55 0.76 7.97
CA PRO A 39 3.89 1.45 9.08
C PRO A 39 3.63 0.52 10.29
N PHE A 40 3.60 -0.80 10.09
CA PHE A 40 3.36 -1.77 11.17
C PHE A 40 4.64 -2.33 11.81
N SER A 41 5.82 -1.90 11.37
CA SER A 41 7.11 -2.36 11.90
C SER A 41 7.92 -1.20 12.48
N PRO A 42 8.54 -1.33 13.68
CA PRO A 42 8.33 -2.31 14.75
C PRO A 42 7.30 -1.81 15.79
N HIS A 43 6.45 -0.86 15.43
CA HIS A 43 5.70 -0.05 16.39
C HIS A 43 4.51 -0.80 16.99
N HIS A 44 4.66 -1.32 18.22
CA HIS A 44 3.52 -1.80 19.03
C HIS A 44 2.41 -0.74 19.16
N GLU A 45 2.77 0.54 19.22
CA GLU A 45 1.82 1.66 19.24
C GLU A 45 0.91 1.71 18.01
N ALA A 46 1.37 1.24 16.84
CA ALA A 46 0.57 1.20 15.63
C ALA A 46 -0.61 0.22 15.76
N TYR A 47 -0.37 -0.93 16.40
CA TYR A 47 -1.40 -1.93 16.67
C TYR A 47 -2.39 -1.45 17.73
N GLU A 48 -1.92 -0.77 18.79
CA GLU A 48 -2.82 -0.19 19.79
C GLU A 48 -3.72 0.91 19.20
N LEU A 49 -3.17 1.78 18.35
CA LEU A 49 -3.95 2.79 17.65
C LEU A 49 -4.94 2.17 16.68
N LEU A 50 -4.50 1.13 15.92
CA LEU A 50 -5.36 0.34 15.05
C LEU A 50 -6.55 -0.23 15.82
N ASP A 51 -6.30 -0.90 16.94
CA ASP A 51 -7.34 -1.53 17.76
C ASP A 51 -8.30 -0.47 18.32
N ASN A 52 -7.79 0.65 18.81
CA ASN A 52 -8.62 1.76 19.32
C ASN A 52 -9.51 2.38 18.22
N LEU A 53 -8.96 2.56 17.01
CA LEU A 53 -9.69 3.15 15.89
C LEU A 53 -10.75 2.20 15.34
N LEU A 54 -10.45 0.91 15.29
CA LEU A 54 -11.37 -0.12 14.81
C LEU A 54 -12.40 -0.56 15.86
N SER A 55 -12.15 -0.28 17.14
CA SER A 55 -13.08 -0.55 18.24
C SER A 55 -14.13 0.55 18.45
N LYS A 56 -14.18 1.59 17.59
CA LYS A 56 -15.24 2.61 17.67
C LYS A 56 -16.60 2.00 17.34
N ASP A 57 -17.64 2.36 18.10
CA ASP A 57 -18.99 1.76 18.00
C ASP A 57 -19.52 1.66 16.56
N HIS A 58 -19.43 2.76 15.80
CA HIS A 58 -19.88 2.80 14.40
C HIS A 58 -19.10 1.85 13.48
N VAL A 59 -17.82 1.57 13.75
CA VAL A 59 -17.01 0.61 12.99
C VAL A 59 -17.47 -0.81 13.33
N ILE A 60 -17.66 -1.10 14.61
CA ILE A 60 -18.13 -2.41 15.10
C ILE A 60 -19.54 -2.71 14.56
N GLU A 61 -20.45 -1.74 14.59
CA GLU A 61 -21.81 -1.88 14.07
C GLU A 61 -21.81 -2.21 12.58
N GLU A 62 -20.93 -1.56 11.81
CA GLU A 62 -20.76 -1.88 10.39
C GLU A 62 -20.17 -3.27 10.18
N GLU A 63 -19.17 -3.67 10.97
CA GLU A 63 -18.58 -5.01 10.89
C GLU A 63 -19.61 -6.11 11.21
N LYS A 64 -20.49 -5.89 12.19
CA LYS A 64 -21.57 -6.82 12.54
C LYS A 64 -22.53 -7.09 11.38
N LYS A 65 -22.78 -6.12 10.50
CA LYS A 65 -23.64 -6.32 9.31
C LYS A 65 -23.11 -7.40 8.38
N TRP A 66 -21.79 -7.55 8.33
CA TRP A 66 -21.08 -8.42 7.39
C TRP A 66 -20.52 -9.68 8.05
N GLU A 67 -20.79 -9.89 9.34
CA GLU A 67 -20.24 -11.03 10.10
C GLU A 67 -20.65 -12.38 9.51
N SER A 68 -21.92 -12.54 9.11
CA SER A 68 -22.40 -13.77 8.48
C SER A 68 -21.64 -14.09 7.18
N LEU A 69 -21.34 -13.07 6.37
CA LEU A 69 -20.54 -13.23 5.17
C LEU A 69 -19.10 -13.61 5.52
N ARG A 70 -18.50 -12.97 6.52
CA ARG A 70 -17.14 -13.26 7.01
C ARG A 70 -17.00 -14.72 7.46
N CYS A 71 -17.97 -15.22 8.22
CA CYS A 71 -18.07 -16.62 8.62
C CYS A 71 -18.13 -17.53 7.40
N ARG A 72 -19.06 -17.26 6.47
CA ARG A 72 -19.25 -18.07 5.26
C ARG A 72 -18.00 -18.13 4.39
N LEU A 73 -17.36 -16.99 4.16
CA LEU A 73 -16.12 -16.90 3.40
C LEU A 73 -14.95 -17.60 4.11
N THR A 74 -14.90 -17.60 5.44
CA THR A 74 -13.88 -18.37 6.17
C THR A 74 -14.15 -19.87 6.05
N ASN A 75 -15.40 -20.30 6.20
CA ASN A 75 -15.80 -21.70 6.07
C ASN A 75 -15.50 -22.26 4.68
N ALA A 76 -15.80 -21.49 3.63
CA ALA A 76 -15.46 -21.84 2.26
C ALA A 76 -13.97 -22.19 2.11
N LEU A 77 -13.07 -21.42 2.74
CA LEU A 77 -11.63 -21.70 2.71
C LEU A 77 -11.25 -22.97 3.50
N ILE A 78 -11.94 -23.26 4.61
CA ILE A 78 -11.74 -24.50 5.40
C ILE A 78 -12.23 -25.71 4.60
N GLU A 79 -13.44 -25.65 4.03
CA GLU A 79 -14.03 -26.72 3.23
C GLU A 79 -13.17 -27.06 2.00
N ARG A 80 -12.49 -26.06 1.42
CA ARG A 80 -11.52 -26.22 0.33
C ARG A 80 -10.14 -26.73 0.77
N GLY A 81 -9.91 -26.89 2.08
CA GLY A 81 -8.63 -27.32 2.64
C GLY A 81 -7.50 -26.28 2.53
N ILE A 82 -7.85 -24.99 2.36
CA ILE A 82 -6.88 -23.88 2.33
C ILE A 82 -6.53 -23.46 3.76
N LEU A 83 -7.49 -23.56 4.68
CA LEU A 83 -7.31 -23.33 6.10
C LEU A 83 -7.61 -24.61 6.88
N GLU A 84 -6.92 -24.78 8.00
CA GLU A 84 -7.22 -25.86 8.95
C GLU A 84 -8.35 -25.42 9.88
N GLU A 85 -9.26 -26.35 10.18
CA GLU A 85 -10.28 -26.13 11.21
C GLU A 85 -9.61 -26.12 12.60
N ASN A 86 -9.89 -25.10 13.41
CA ASN A 86 -9.42 -25.01 14.78
C ASN A 86 -10.61 -25.19 15.74
N GLU A 87 -10.39 -25.84 16.88
CA GLU A 87 -11.39 -26.06 17.94
C GLU A 87 -12.09 -24.77 18.39
N THR A 88 -11.42 -23.62 18.26
CA THR A 88 -12.00 -22.29 18.49
C THR A 88 -12.25 -21.57 17.17
N PHE A 89 -13.29 -21.99 16.44
CA PHE A 89 -13.65 -21.35 15.18
C PHE A 89 -13.84 -19.84 15.38
N LYS A 90 -12.96 -19.05 14.75
CA LYS A 90 -13.07 -17.60 14.63
C LYS A 90 -12.93 -17.24 13.16
N PRO A 91 -13.88 -16.49 12.58
CA PRO A 91 -13.75 -16.06 11.19
C PRO A 91 -12.48 -15.22 11.02
N LEU A 92 -11.83 -15.35 9.87
CA LEU A 92 -10.66 -14.55 9.54
C LEU A 92 -11.00 -13.05 9.55
N ALA A 93 -10.01 -12.23 9.88
CA ALA A 93 -10.14 -10.78 9.73
C ALA A 93 -10.18 -10.39 8.24
N TRP A 94 -10.82 -9.26 7.94
CA TRP A 94 -10.99 -8.77 6.56
C TRP A 94 -9.68 -8.66 5.76
N PRO A 95 -8.55 -8.18 6.31
CA PRO A 95 -7.28 -8.15 5.55
C PRO A 95 -6.82 -9.53 5.11
N TRP A 96 -6.95 -10.54 5.97
CA TRP A 96 -6.57 -11.92 5.64
C TRP A 96 -7.49 -12.55 4.61
N LEU A 97 -8.80 -12.28 4.70
CA LEU A 97 -9.74 -12.72 3.67
C LEU A 97 -9.39 -12.09 2.33
N TYR A 98 -9.12 -10.79 2.29
CA TYR A 98 -8.73 -10.11 1.06
C TYR A 98 -7.48 -10.74 0.44
N GLU A 99 -6.38 -10.86 1.19
CA GLU A 99 -5.12 -11.43 0.70
C GLU A 99 -5.28 -12.85 0.14
N ILE A 100 -6.04 -13.72 0.82
CA ILE A 100 -6.26 -15.08 0.36
C ILE A 100 -7.11 -15.06 -0.91
N TYR A 101 -8.25 -14.35 -0.91
CA TYR A 101 -9.19 -14.40 -2.01
C TYR A 101 -8.66 -13.73 -3.28
N ILE A 102 -7.92 -12.62 -3.18
CA ILE A 102 -7.31 -11.97 -4.35
C ILE A 102 -6.24 -12.89 -4.97
N CYS A 103 -5.50 -13.64 -4.14
CA CYS A 103 -4.59 -14.67 -4.63
C CYS A 103 -5.35 -15.79 -5.35
N LEU A 104 -6.40 -16.34 -4.72
CA LEU A 104 -7.17 -17.42 -5.33
C LEU A 104 -7.85 -17.00 -6.64
N GLU A 105 -8.42 -15.80 -6.70
CA GLU A 105 -8.98 -15.22 -7.92
C GLU A 105 -7.94 -15.18 -9.04
N ARG A 106 -6.72 -14.74 -8.73
CA ARG A 106 -5.64 -14.63 -9.72
C ARG A 106 -5.20 -15.97 -10.32
N TYR A 107 -5.41 -17.07 -9.61
CA TYR A 107 -5.01 -18.42 -10.03
C TYR A 107 -6.20 -19.34 -10.34
N ASP A 108 -7.38 -18.77 -10.65
CA ASP A 108 -8.62 -19.51 -10.94
C ASP A 108 -8.97 -20.56 -9.85
N GLY A 109 -8.67 -20.20 -8.59
CA GLY A 109 -8.71 -21.08 -7.43
C GLY A 109 -9.83 -20.80 -6.43
N LEU A 110 -10.79 -19.92 -6.76
CA LEU A 110 -11.90 -19.56 -5.88
C LEU A 110 -12.79 -20.79 -5.54
N PRO A 111 -13.29 -20.91 -4.30
CA PRO A 111 -14.39 -21.83 -3.99
C PRO A 111 -15.63 -21.53 -4.83
N GLU A 112 -16.41 -22.55 -5.23
CA GLU A 112 -17.53 -22.41 -6.18
C GLU A 112 -18.63 -21.46 -5.68
N GLU A 113 -18.83 -21.41 -4.36
CA GLU A 113 -19.79 -20.56 -3.68
C GLU A 113 -19.34 -19.10 -3.55
N VAL A 114 -18.08 -18.79 -3.90
CA VAL A 114 -17.51 -17.45 -3.85
C VAL A 114 -17.52 -16.85 -5.26
N GLN A 115 -18.18 -15.70 -5.38
CA GLN A 115 -18.37 -14.98 -6.63
C GLN A 115 -17.79 -13.56 -6.53
N ASP A 116 -17.57 -12.90 -7.67
CA ASP A 116 -17.01 -11.54 -7.76
C ASP A 116 -17.66 -10.53 -6.79
N PRO A 117 -19.00 -10.51 -6.57
CA PRO A 117 -19.61 -9.59 -5.61
C PRO A 117 -19.12 -9.79 -4.16
N HIS A 118 -18.72 -11.01 -3.79
CA HIS A 118 -18.15 -11.27 -2.46
C HIS A 118 -16.74 -10.70 -2.34
N ILE A 119 -15.91 -10.87 -3.39
CA ILE A 119 -14.54 -10.35 -3.41
C ILE A 119 -14.53 -8.84 -3.37
N LYS A 120 -15.40 -8.22 -4.18
CA LYS A 120 -15.60 -6.77 -4.17
C LYS A 120 -15.98 -6.25 -2.78
N LEU A 121 -16.85 -6.96 -2.07
CA LEU A 121 -17.26 -6.55 -0.72
C LEU A 121 -16.13 -6.68 0.31
N VAL A 122 -15.33 -7.75 0.20
CA VAL A 122 -14.12 -7.92 1.03
C VAL A 122 -13.14 -6.76 0.80
N GLU A 123 -12.92 -6.39 -0.47
CA GLU A 123 -12.09 -5.24 -0.87
C GLU A 123 -12.64 -3.92 -0.32
N GLU A 124 -13.93 -3.65 -0.52
CA GLU A 124 -14.62 -2.45 0.00
C GLU A 124 -14.49 -2.33 1.52
N ASN A 125 -14.59 -3.45 2.25
CA ASN A 125 -14.42 -3.45 3.71
C ASN A 125 -12.97 -3.13 4.11
N LEU A 126 -11.99 -3.72 3.42
CA LEU A 126 -10.58 -3.44 3.65
C LEU A 126 -10.27 -1.95 3.42
N LEU A 127 -10.75 -1.38 2.31
CA LEU A 127 -10.60 0.05 2.00
C LEU A 127 -11.24 0.95 3.03
N ARG A 128 -12.45 0.61 3.48
CA ARG A 128 -13.11 1.35 4.55
C ARG A 128 -12.25 1.38 5.81
N ARG A 129 -11.63 0.24 6.19
CA ARG A 129 -10.70 0.18 7.33
C ARG A 129 -9.47 1.04 7.09
N TRP A 130 -8.85 0.96 5.91
CA TRP A 130 -7.73 1.83 5.56
C TRP A 130 -8.08 3.30 5.63
N ARG A 131 -9.28 3.70 5.19
CA ARG A 131 -9.75 5.08 5.32
C ARG A 131 -9.87 5.51 6.76
N VAL A 132 -10.51 4.71 7.62
CA VAL A 132 -10.62 5.02 9.05
C VAL A 132 -9.24 5.25 9.67
N LEU A 133 -8.25 4.44 9.28
CA LEU A 133 -6.89 4.55 9.79
C LEU A 133 -6.17 5.79 9.26
N TYR A 134 -6.06 5.92 7.95
CA TYR A 134 -5.27 6.99 7.34
C TYR A 134 -5.99 8.34 7.31
N HIS A 135 -7.28 8.42 7.64
CA HIS A 135 -7.96 9.70 7.91
C HIS A 135 -7.76 10.16 9.37
N ASP A 136 -7.32 9.29 10.28
CA ASP A 136 -6.98 9.69 11.64
C ASP A 136 -5.63 10.42 11.69
N HIS A 137 -5.65 11.65 12.18
CA HIS A 137 -4.45 12.50 12.27
C HIS A 137 -3.36 11.87 13.17
N THR A 138 -3.75 11.25 14.28
CA THR A 138 -2.80 10.66 15.22
C THR A 138 -2.09 9.47 14.60
N TYR A 139 -2.86 8.60 13.93
CA TYR A 139 -2.32 7.47 13.20
C TYR A 139 -1.37 7.94 12.08
N ARG A 140 -1.76 8.93 11.28
CA ARG A 140 -0.89 9.49 10.23
C ARG A 140 0.44 10.00 10.79
N GLU A 141 0.41 10.83 11.82
CA GLU A 141 1.63 11.44 12.36
C GLU A 141 2.57 10.41 13.01
N LYS A 142 2.01 9.46 13.78
CA LYS A 142 2.81 8.52 14.55
C LYS A 142 3.27 7.30 13.76
N VAL A 143 2.44 6.81 12.85
CA VAL A 143 2.61 5.50 12.22
C VAL A 143 3.04 5.65 10.76
N ALA A 144 2.40 6.54 10.01
CA ALA A 144 2.77 6.85 8.62
C ALA A 144 3.88 7.92 8.52
N GLY A 145 4.19 8.61 9.61
CA GLY A 145 5.04 9.80 9.61
C GLY A 145 6.48 9.55 9.16
N HIS A 146 7.03 8.35 9.38
CA HIS A 146 8.39 8.02 8.93
C HIS A 146 8.46 7.96 7.40
N MET A 147 7.69 7.08 6.76
CA MET A 147 7.71 6.96 5.30
C MET A 147 7.32 8.28 4.63
N ARG A 148 6.33 8.99 5.19
CA ARG A 148 6.00 10.35 4.76
C ARG A 148 7.24 11.22 4.73
N ARG A 149 7.94 11.37 5.88
CA ARG A 149 9.14 12.20 5.96
C ARG A 149 10.18 11.74 4.93
N THR A 150 10.46 10.45 4.85
CA THR A 150 11.44 9.91 3.90
C THR A 150 11.15 10.29 2.45
N VAL A 151 9.90 10.15 1.99
CA VAL A 151 9.53 10.48 0.60
C VAL A 151 9.47 11.99 0.36
N MET A 152 8.84 12.74 1.26
CA MET A 152 8.65 14.19 1.10
C MET A 152 9.96 14.95 1.29
N GLU A 153 10.77 14.59 2.29
CA GLU A 153 12.08 15.21 2.51
C GLU A 153 13.02 14.96 1.32
N SER A 154 12.82 13.88 0.56
CA SER A 154 13.63 13.61 -0.61
C SER A 154 13.45 14.66 -1.72
N TRP A 155 12.22 14.98 -2.11
CA TRP A 155 12.02 16.07 -3.09
C TRP A 155 12.37 17.44 -2.49
N GLU A 156 12.18 17.65 -1.17
CA GLU A 156 12.41 18.96 -0.54
C GLU A 156 13.91 19.24 -0.51
N ARG A 157 14.70 18.19 -0.31
CA ARG A 157 16.16 18.20 -0.41
C ARG A 157 16.65 18.50 -1.84
N VAL A 158 16.00 17.97 -2.87
CA VAL A 158 16.34 18.31 -4.28
C VAL A 158 16.01 19.78 -4.58
N MET A 159 14.84 20.26 -4.13
CA MET A 159 14.42 21.65 -4.34
C MET A 159 15.31 22.65 -3.59
N SER A 160 15.75 22.32 -2.37
CA SER A 160 16.57 23.18 -1.52
C SER A 160 18.06 23.14 -1.85
N ASN A 161 18.55 22.01 -2.38
CA ASN A 161 19.94 21.85 -2.82
C ASN A 161 20.01 21.14 -4.18
N PRO A 162 19.81 21.87 -5.29
CA PRO A 162 19.78 21.28 -6.64
C PRO A 162 21.15 20.79 -7.12
N VAL A 163 22.24 21.09 -6.40
CA VAL A 163 23.61 20.66 -6.72
C VAL A 163 24.00 19.52 -5.77
N GLN A 164 23.34 18.37 -5.92
CA GLN A 164 23.80 17.13 -5.28
C GLN A 164 24.92 16.52 -6.13
N ASP A 165 26.00 16.06 -5.50
CA ASP A 165 27.11 15.37 -6.15
C ASP A 165 27.39 14.02 -5.45
N PRO A 166 27.14 12.87 -6.10
CA PRO A 166 26.47 12.73 -7.41
C PRO A 166 24.97 13.08 -7.33
N PRO A 167 24.35 13.53 -8.43
CA PRO A 167 22.91 13.79 -8.46
C PRO A 167 22.15 12.47 -8.32
N THR A 168 21.18 12.42 -7.42
CA THR A 168 20.23 11.31 -7.34
C THR A 168 19.08 11.59 -8.31
N GLU A 169 19.09 10.93 -9.46
CA GLU A 169 18.03 11.12 -10.49
C GLU A 169 16.77 10.30 -10.20
N ILE A 170 16.94 9.11 -9.61
CA ILE A 170 15.83 8.18 -9.34
C ILE A 170 16.03 7.54 -7.96
N GLU A 171 14.99 7.55 -7.15
CA GLU A 171 14.91 6.77 -5.91
C GLU A 171 13.79 5.74 -6.02
N ILE A 172 14.11 4.47 -5.73
CA ILE A 172 13.15 3.37 -5.75
C ILE A 172 12.92 2.87 -4.32
N TYR A 173 11.64 2.82 -3.95
CA TYR A 173 11.18 2.33 -2.66
C TYR A 173 10.27 1.10 -2.90
N SER A 174 10.65 -0.04 -2.33
CA SER A 174 9.84 -1.27 -2.35
C SER A 174 9.27 -1.55 -0.96
N ALA A 175 7.93 -1.51 -0.85
CA ALA A 175 7.24 -1.57 0.43
C ALA A 175 5.87 -2.27 0.31
N HIS A 176 4.97 -2.02 1.26
CA HIS A 176 3.67 -2.67 1.35
C HIS A 176 2.53 -1.79 0.84
N ASP A 177 1.36 -2.39 0.66
CA ASP A 177 0.11 -1.70 0.39
C ASP A 177 -0.22 -0.67 1.48
N SER A 178 0.01 -1.00 2.74
CA SER A 178 -0.09 -0.09 3.89
C SER A 178 0.78 1.16 3.71
N THR A 179 2.03 0.98 3.26
CA THR A 179 2.93 2.08 2.92
C THR A 179 2.37 2.95 1.80
N MET A 180 1.81 2.33 0.76
CA MET A 180 1.18 3.03 -0.36
C MET A 180 0.00 3.89 0.10
N PHE A 181 -0.91 3.33 0.89
CA PHE A 181 -2.06 4.06 1.44
C PHE A 181 -1.64 5.23 2.34
N ALA A 182 -0.58 5.04 3.12
CA ALA A 182 -0.01 6.09 3.96
C ALA A 182 0.40 7.32 3.13
N ILE A 183 1.17 7.11 2.05
CA ILE A 183 1.66 8.19 1.19
C ILE A 183 0.49 8.83 0.42
N ILE A 184 -0.38 8.02 -0.18
CA ILE A 184 -1.52 8.54 -0.95
C ILE A 184 -2.45 9.39 -0.07
N SER A 185 -2.74 8.94 1.16
CA SER A 185 -3.57 9.71 2.09
C SER A 185 -2.93 11.05 2.45
N GLU A 186 -1.61 11.11 2.59
CA GLU A 186 -0.92 12.37 2.83
C GLU A 186 -1.04 13.33 1.65
N LEU A 187 -0.83 12.82 0.42
CA LEU A 187 -1.00 13.61 -0.80
C LEU A 187 -2.42 14.17 -0.92
N GLU A 188 -3.42 13.36 -0.59
CA GLU A 188 -4.83 13.75 -0.55
C GLU A 188 -5.07 14.86 0.49
N HIS A 189 -4.61 14.67 1.72
CA HIS A 189 -4.86 15.62 2.79
C HIS A 189 -4.10 16.94 2.65
N ARG A 190 -2.85 16.90 2.20
CA ARG A 190 -1.98 18.08 2.15
C ARG A 190 -2.12 18.87 0.85
N TYR A 191 -2.31 18.17 -0.27
CA TYR A 191 -2.30 18.77 -1.60
C TYR A 191 -3.64 18.62 -2.34
N GLY A 192 -4.64 17.96 -1.74
CA GLY A 192 -5.92 17.72 -2.40
C GLY A 192 -5.84 16.71 -3.53
N ILE A 193 -4.84 15.82 -3.49
CA ILE A 193 -4.55 14.89 -4.58
C ILE A 193 -5.30 13.57 -4.43
N HIS A 194 -6.17 13.24 -5.38
CA HIS A 194 -7.05 12.08 -5.28
C HIS A 194 -6.63 10.96 -6.27
N LEU A 195 -5.63 10.16 -5.89
CA LEU A 195 -5.08 9.10 -6.76
C LEU A 195 -5.93 7.81 -6.79
N LEU A 196 -6.64 7.49 -5.71
CA LEU A 196 -7.47 6.27 -5.58
C LEU A 196 -8.96 6.55 -5.85
N ARG A 197 -9.28 7.13 -7.00
CA ARG A 197 -10.64 7.59 -7.35
C ARG A 197 -11.70 6.49 -7.39
N ASP A 198 -11.29 5.27 -7.72
CA ASP A 198 -12.18 4.11 -7.87
C ASP A 198 -12.53 3.42 -6.55
N ASN A 199 -11.94 3.85 -5.42
CA ASN A 199 -12.05 3.12 -4.16
C ASN A 199 -11.68 1.64 -4.37
N LYS A 200 -10.49 1.37 -4.90
CA LYS A 200 -9.93 0.02 -5.06
C LYS A 200 -8.65 -0.11 -4.26
N VAL A 201 -8.37 -1.30 -3.77
CA VAL A 201 -7.10 -1.60 -3.12
C VAL A 201 -6.01 -1.59 -4.20
N PRO A 202 -4.83 -1.01 -3.94
CA PRO A 202 -3.70 -1.12 -4.85
C PRO A 202 -3.45 -2.59 -5.22
N PRO A 203 -3.53 -2.96 -6.51
CA PRO A 203 -3.25 -4.33 -6.92
C PRO A 203 -1.77 -4.66 -6.70
N TYR A 204 -1.43 -5.95 -6.70
CA TYR A 204 -0.02 -6.36 -6.63
C TYR A 204 0.82 -5.67 -7.71
N ALA A 205 2.05 -5.30 -7.31
CA ALA A 205 2.98 -4.53 -8.12
C ALA A 205 2.43 -3.17 -8.61
N SER A 206 1.51 -2.57 -7.86
CA SER A 206 1.17 -1.15 -8.02
C SER A 206 2.37 -0.25 -7.75
N THR A 207 2.43 0.86 -8.46
CA THR A 207 3.46 1.88 -8.32
C THR A 207 2.83 3.25 -8.11
N LEU A 208 3.45 4.03 -7.22
CA LEU A 208 3.27 5.48 -7.12
C LEU A 208 4.57 6.11 -7.59
N THR A 209 4.49 6.94 -8.61
CA THR A 209 5.63 7.71 -9.12
C THR A 209 5.39 9.18 -8.81
N LEU A 210 6.41 9.82 -8.26
CA LEU A 210 6.43 11.26 -7.98
C LEU A 210 7.58 11.84 -8.81
N ALA A 211 7.24 12.54 -9.89
CA ALA A 211 8.22 13.17 -10.76
C ALA A 211 8.30 14.66 -10.43
N LEU A 212 9.50 15.12 -10.06
CA LEU A 212 9.78 16.52 -9.80
C LEU A 212 10.39 17.16 -11.06
N SER A 213 9.81 18.27 -11.52
CA SER A 213 10.33 19.06 -12.65
C SER A 213 10.44 20.52 -12.29
N LYS A 214 11.42 21.20 -12.88
CA LYS A 214 11.62 22.65 -12.74
C LYS A 214 11.20 23.36 -14.01
N GLY A 215 10.28 24.31 -13.90
CA GLY A 215 9.78 25.13 -15.01
C GLY A 215 10.79 26.19 -15.45
N ASP A 216 10.55 26.77 -16.64
CA ASP A 216 11.35 27.87 -17.21
C ASP A 216 11.29 29.15 -16.34
N ASP A 217 10.25 29.28 -15.52
CA ASP A 217 10.05 30.37 -14.56
C ASP A 217 10.67 30.09 -13.18
N GLU A 218 11.50 29.03 -13.09
CA GLU A 218 12.14 28.55 -11.87
C GLU A 218 11.18 27.96 -10.82
N SER A 219 9.90 27.78 -11.15
CA SER A 219 8.93 27.09 -10.29
C SER A 219 9.19 25.58 -10.28
N TRP A 220 8.79 24.90 -9.19
CA TRP A 220 8.84 23.45 -9.08
C TRP A 220 7.43 22.88 -9.23
N GLU A 221 7.31 21.87 -10.07
CA GLU A 221 6.07 21.11 -10.27
C GLU A 221 6.34 19.65 -9.87
N VAL A 222 5.42 19.09 -9.09
CA VAL A 222 5.40 17.65 -8.82
C VAL A 222 4.26 17.02 -9.58
N GLN A 223 4.57 15.99 -10.38
CA GLN A 223 3.61 15.12 -11.02
C GLN A 223 3.50 13.81 -10.23
N ALA A 224 2.36 13.57 -9.59
CA ALA A 224 2.05 12.31 -8.94
C ALA A 224 1.28 11.39 -9.90
N SER A 225 1.74 10.15 -10.07
CA SER A 225 1.04 9.15 -10.88
C SER A 225 0.92 7.80 -10.18
N PHE A 226 -0.29 7.26 -10.13
CA PHE A 226 -0.56 5.93 -9.58
C PHE A 226 -0.96 4.96 -10.69
N SER A 227 -0.32 3.79 -10.73
CA SER A 227 -0.61 2.73 -11.70
C SER A 227 -0.60 1.35 -11.04
N GLY A 228 -1.59 0.53 -11.35
CA GLY A 228 -1.57 -0.90 -11.06
C GLY A 228 -0.82 -1.68 -12.15
N ALA A 229 -0.27 -2.86 -11.83
CA ALA A 229 0.50 -3.68 -12.79
C ALA A 229 -0.23 -4.06 -14.09
N CYS A 230 -1.57 -3.98 -14.10
CA CYS A 230 -2.43 -4.22 -15.25
C CYS A 230 -3.36 -3.04 -15.59
N ALA A 231 -3.16 -1.86 -14.99
CA ALA A 231 -4.05 -0.73 -15.19
C ALA A 231 -3.76 -0.04 -16.53
N THR A 232 -4.77 0.08 -17.39
CA THR A 232 -4.77 0.98 -18.56
C THR A 232 -4.92 2.45 -18.16
N GLU A 233 -5.17 2.71 -16.88
CA GLU A 233 -5.48 4.03 -16.33
C GLU A 233 -4.38 4.43 -15.37
N THR A 234 -3.78 5.58 -15.66
CA THR A 234 -2.84 6.27 -14.78
C THR A 234 -3.51 7.54 -14.32
N THR A 235 -3.77 7.67 -13.02
CA THR A 235 -4.23 8.94 -12.46
C THR A 235 -3.01 9.84 -12.35
N VAL A 236 -3.01 10.99 -13.02
CA VAL A 236 -1.93 11.97 -12.97
C VAL A 236 -2.45 13.27 -12.38
N GLU A 237 -1.78 13.76 -11.34
CA GLU A 237 -2.09 15.05 -10.73
C GLU A 237 -0.82 15.89 -10.57
N ARG A 238 -0.98 17.21 -10.71
CA ARG A 238 0.11 18.19 -10.70
C ARG A 238 -0.15 19.21 -9.60
N PHE A 239 0.90 19.55 -8.87
CA PHE A 239 0.82 20.51 -7.77
C PHE A 239 2.16 21.21 -7.56
N GLU A 240 2.08 22.40 -7.00
CA GLU A 240 3.23 23.14 -6.48
C GLU A 240 3.42 22.71 -5.01
N PRO A 241 4.60 22.16 -4.66
CA PRO A 241 4.86 21.57 -3.33
C PRO A 241 5.01 22.58 -2.19
#